data_AF-A0A5J4WKL6-F1
#
_entry.id   AF-A0A5J4WKL6-F1
#
_cell.length_a   1.000
_cell.length_b   1.000
_cell.length_c   1.000
_cell.angle_alpha   90.00
_cell.angle_beta   90.00
_cell.angle_gamma   90.00
#
_symmetry.space_group_name_H-M   'P 1'
#
loop_
_entity.id
_entity.type
_entity.pdbx_description
1 polymer ?
#
loop_
_entity_poly.entity_id
_entity_poly.type
_entity_poly.pdbx_seq_one_letter_code
_entity_poly.pdbx_strand_id
1 'polypeptide(L)'
;MSIWKGNNYYLTVIFRPLSQSKVCPTEWLQSWFALRKNDDLDKLLWWRAKNKKMPFYEYLSKAVHLVMSAAGVHKGNSVTSIKKSSITKSINQGATIQEINRASRHKDRPSTVAVHYDMNTNNTIREKLISYE
;
A
#
# COMPACT_ATOMS: atom_id res chain seq x y z
N MET A 1 10.08 4.05 6.00
CA MET A 1 8.92 3.53 6.74
C MET A 1 8.95 2.01 6.69
N SER A 2 9.06 1.35 7.85
CA SER A 2 9.12 -0.10 7.98
C SER A 2 7.77 -0.67 8.39
N ILE A 3 7.36 -1.76 7.73
CA ILE A 3 6.13 -2.51 8.01
C ILE A 3 6.56 -3.90 8.47
N TRP A 4 6.12 -4.33 9.65
CA TRP A 4 6.52 -5.60 10.25
C TRP A 4 5.60 -6.74 9.79
N LYS A 5 6.16 -7.76 9.13
CA LYS A 5 5.50 -9.06 8.88
C LYS A 5 6.54 -10.15 8.71
N GLY A 6 6.78 -10.94 9.76
CA GLY A 6 7.55 -12.20 9.74
C GLY A 6 9.04 -12.07 9.41
N ASN A 7 9.89 -12.45 10.38
CA ASN A 7 11.36 -12.32 10.43
C ASN A 7 11.91 -10.88 10.34
N ASN A 8 12.84 -10.60 11.25
CA ASN A 8 13.41 -9.29 11.62
C ASN A 8 14.23 -8.63 10.50
N TYR A 9 13.59 -8.11 9.46
CA TYR A 9 14.25 -7.21 8.52
C TYR A 9 13.46 -5.91 8.42
N TYR A 10 14.16 -4.79 8.59
CA TYR A 10 13.61 -3.47 8.35
C TYR A 10 13.31 -3.33 6.86
N LEU A 11 12.03 -3.39 6.52
CA LEU A 11 11.60 -3.16 5.16
C LEU A 11 11.67 -1.68 4.83
N THR A 12 12.38 -1.32 3.76
CA THR A 12 12.26 0.02 3.19
C THR A 12 11.35 -0.07 1.97
N VAL A 13 10.29 0.73 1.95
CA VAL A 13 9.43 0.91 0.76
C VAL A 13 9.72 2.29 0.17
N ILE A 14 10.16 2.33 -1.08
CA ILE A 14 10.34 3.57 -1.84
C ILE A 14 9.12 3.76 -2.74
N PHE A 15 8.45 4.88 -2.55
CA PHE A 15 7.45 5.40 -3.48
C PHE A 15 8.16 6.35 -4.44
N ARG A 16 7.93 6.16 -5.74
CA ARG A 16 8.37 7.10 -6.78
C ARG A 16 7.17 7.87 -7.29
N PRO A 17 7.34 9.13 -7.72
CA PRO A 17 6.29 9.86 -8.40
C PRO A 17 5.78 9.07 -9.60
N LEU A 18 4.48 9.11 -9.80
CA LEU A 18 3.80 8.54 -10.97
C LEU A 18 3.46 9.65 -11.95
N SER A 19 3.29 9.27 -13.22
CA SER A 19 2.90 10.18 -14.31
C SER A 19 1.56 10.89 -14.04
N GLN A 20 0.64 10.23 -13.32
CA GLN A 20 -0.67 10.77 -12.98
C GLN A 20 -0.73 11.26 -11.52
N SER A 21 -0.58 12.58 -11.35
CA SER A 21 -0.63 13.28 -10.05
C SER A 21 -1.83 12.88 -9.17
N LYS A 22 -3.04 12.83 -9.74
CA LYS A 22 -4.28 12.53 -8.98
C LYS A 22 -4.28 11.18 -8.24
N VAL A 23 -3.50 10.21 -8.71
CA VAL A 23 -3.38 8.87 -8.13
C VAL A 23 -1.97 8.57 -7.59
N CYS A 24 -1.16 9.61 -7.43
CA CYS A 24 0.26 9.51 -7.11
C CYS A 24 0.47 9.36 -5.58
N PRO A 25 0.97 8.21 -5.09
CA PRO A 25 1.13 8.00 -3.66
C PRO A 25 2.13 8.96 -3.00
N THR A 26 3.15 9.44 -3.74
CA THR A 26 4.11 10.41 -3.21
C THR A 26 3.44 11.75 -2.93
N GLU A 27 2.56 12.22 -3.81
CA GLU A 27 1.82 13.48 -3.60
C GLU A 27 0.82 13.36 -2.45
N TRP A 28 0.12 12.23 -2.36
CA TRP A 28 -0.80 11.96 -1.24
C TRP A 28 -0.07 11.89 0.09
N LEU A 29 1.10 11.23 0.14
CA LEU A 29 1.92 11.14 1.34
C LEU A 29 2.53 12.49 1.71
N GLN A 30 3.02 13.26 0.74
CA GLN A 30 3.51 14.62 0.98
C GLN A 30 2.41 15.52 1.55
N SER A 31 1.22 15.49 0.96
CA SER A 31 0.05 16.22 1.46
C SER A 31 -0.32 15.77 2.88
N TRP A 32 -0.30 14.47 3.15
CA TRP A 32 -0.53 13.93 4.48
C TRP A 32 0.53 14.42 5.49
N PHE A 33 1.81 14.39 5.13
CA PHE A 33 2.89 14.86 6.00
C PHE A 33 2.79 16.35 6.29
N ALA A 34 2.41 17.17 5.30
CA ALA A 34 2.18 18.61 5.50
C ALA A 34 1.04 18.89 6.49
N LEU A 35 0.07 17.98 6.62
CA LEU A 35 -1.02 18.08 7.60
C LEU A 35 -0.62 17.60 9.01
N ARG A 36 0.53 16.93 9.16
CA ARG A 36 1.01 16.49 10.48
C ARG A 36 1.67 17.65 11.21
N LYS A 37 1.46 17.72 12.52
CA LYS A 37 2.21 18.65 13.38
C LYS A 37 3.66 18.20 13.49
N ASN A 38 4.58 19.14 13.66
CA ASN A 38 6.02 18.84 13.85
C ASN A 38 6.26 17.83 14.98
N ASP A 39 5.52 17.95 16.09
CA ASP A 39 5.59 17.06 17.26
C ASP A 39 5.05 15.65 17.02
N ASP A 40 4.54 15.36 15.83
CA ASP A 40 4.07 14.03 15.45
C ASP A 40 5.01 13.34 14.46
N LEU A 41 6.06 13.98 13.94
CA LEU A 41 6.90 13.42 12.88
C LEU A 41 7.62 12.13 13.29
N ASP A 42 7.97 12.00 14.57
CA ASP A 42 8.56 10.80 15.19
C ASP A 42 7.55 9.67 15.43
N LYS A 43 6.24 9.95 15.31
CA LYS A 43 5.16 8.99 15.54
C LYS A 43 4.77 8.25 14.26
N LEU A 44 4.18 7.08 14.44
CA LEU A 44 3.68 6.21 13.35
C LEU A 44 2.84 6.97 12.31
N LEU A 45 2.88 6.53 11.05
CA LEU A 45 2.27 7.24 9.91
C LEU A 45 0.80 7.62 10.14
N TRP A 46 0.05 6.72 10.78
CA TRP A 46 -1.39 6.89 11.03
C TRP A 46 -1.70 7.53 12.39
N TRP A 47 -0.69 8.02 13.11
CA TRP A 47 -0.90 8.70 14.37
C TRP A 47 -1.83 9.90 14.23
N ARG A 48 -2.76 10.04 15.17
CA ARG A 48 -3.68 11.17 15.22
C ARG A 48 -3.52 11.91 16.54
N ALA A 49 -3.01 13.15 16.46
CA ALA A 49 -2.78 14.02 17.63
C ALA A 49 -3.98 14.10 18.58
N LYS A 50 -5.20 14.19 18.03
CA LYS A 50 -6.45 14.35 18.79
C LYS A 50 -6.73 13.17 19.73
N ASN A 51 -6.39 11.95 19.33
CA ASN A 51 -6.72 10.73 20.09
C ASN A 51 -5.53 10.19 20.89
N LYS A 52 -4.33 10.80 20.74
CA LYS A 52 -3.05 10.36 21.32
C LYS A 52 -2.80 8.84 21.20
N LYS A 53 -3.30 8.21 20.13
CA LYS A 53 -3.20 6.77 19.88
C LYS A 53 -3.17 6.49 18.38
N MET A 54 -2.54 5.38 18.00
CA MET A 54 -2.67 4.83 16.65
C MET A 54 -4.13 4.37 16.45
N PRO A 55 -4.77 4.65 15.29
CA PRO A 55 -6.08 4.10 15.01
C PRO A 55 -6.01 2.57 15.03
N PHE A 56 -6.93 1.96 15.79
CA PHE A 56 -7.06 0.51 15.84
C PHE A 56 -7.42 -0.03 14.45
N TYR A 57 -7.04 -1.28 14.17
CA TYR A 57 -7.28 -1.93 12.88
C TYR A 57 -8.74 -1.81 12.40
N GLU A 58 -9.71 -1.98 13.30
CA GLU A 58 -11.13 -1.85 12.97
C GLU A 58 -11.50 -0.44 12.49
N TYR A 59 -10.91 0.61 13.05
CA TYR A 59 -11.19 1.98 12.65
C TYR A 59 -10.70 2.23 11.22
N LEU A 60 -9.47 1.80 10.91
CA LEU A 60 -8.92 1.90 9.56
C LEU A 60 -9.77 1.09 8.57
N SER A 61 -10.19 -0.12 8.94
CA SER A 61 -11.07 -0.94 8.11
C SER A 61 -12.41 -0.24 7.83
N LYS A 62 -13.07 0.31 8.86
CA LYS A 62 -14.31 1.10 8.70
C LYS A 62 -14.12 2.30 7.79
N ALA A 63 -13.01 3.04 7.93
CA ALA A 63 -12.70 4.17 7.06
C ALA A 63 -12.52 3.75 5.59
N VAL A 64 -11.83 2.64 5.33
CA VAL A 64 -11.71 2.08 3.97
C VAL A 64 -13.07 1.68 3.42
N HIS A 65 -13.92 1.03 4.23
CA HIS A 65 -15.26 0.64 3.81
C HIS A 65 -16.16 1.84 3.47
N LEU A 66 -16.02 2.98 4.15
CA LEU A 66 -16.72 4.22 3.78
C LEU A 66 -16.31 4.70 2.39
N VAL A 67 -15.02 4.72 2.08
CA VAL A 67 -14.51 5.10 0.75
C VAL A 67 -14.97 4.11 -0.31
N MET A 68 -14.90 2.80 -0.03
CA MET A 68 -15.41 1.76 -0.92
C MET A 68 -16.89 1.97 -1.24
N SER A 69 -17.72 2.24 -0.22
CA SER A 69 -19.14 2.51 -0.39
C SER A 69 -19.40 3.77 -1.23
N ALA A 70 -18.66 4.86 -0.97
CA ALA A 70 -18.77 6.10 -1.74
C ALA A 70 -18.36 5.92 -3.22
N ALA A 71 -17.43 5.01 -3.49
CA ALA A 71 -17.02 4.63 -4.84
C ALA A 71 -17.95 3.58 -5.50
N GLY A 72 -19.08 3.23 -4.88
CA GLY A 72 -20.03 2.25 -5.42
C GLY A 72 -19.57 0.79 -5.35
N VAL A 73 -18.53 0.48 -4.59
CA VAL A 73 -18.06 -0.90 -4.42
C VAL A 73 -19.06 -1.68 -3.58
N HIS A 74 -19.46 -2.86 -4.06
CA HIS A 74 -20.42 -3.73 -3.40
C HIS A 74 -20.03 -4.03 -1.93
N LYS A 75 -20.99 -3.94 -1.01
CA LYS A 75 -20.80 -4.07 0.44
C LYS A 75 -20.17 -5.41 0.87
N GLY A 76 -20.36 -6.47 0.09
CA GLY A 76 -19.74 -7.78 0.33
C GLY A 76 -18.22 -7.84 0.06
N ASN A 77 -17.65 -6.80 -0.56
CA ASN A 77 -16.21 -6.73 -0.78
C ASN A 77 -15.47 -6.20 0.44
N SER A 78 -14.28 -6.76 0.69
CA SER A 78 -13.41 -6.37 1.80
C SER A 78 -12.15 -5.66 1.31
N VAL A 79 -11.34 -5.15 2.25
CA VAL A 79 -9.98 -4.67 1.96
C VAL A 79 -9.14 -5.75 1.25
N THR A 80 -9.35 -7.03 1.58
CA THR A 80 -8.70 -8.14 0.89
C THR A 80 -9.15 -8.24 -0.57
N SER A 81 -10.41 -7.92 -0.89
CA SER A 81 -10.91 -7.87 -2.27
C SER A 81 -10.20 -6.78 -3.09
N ILE A 82 -9.83 -5.64 -2.49
CA ILE A 82 -9.00 -4.61 -3.14
C ILE A 82 -7.65 -5.20 -3.53
N LYS A 83 -6.98 -5.90 -2.59
CA LYS A 83 -5.71 -6.56 -2.87
C LYS A 83 -5.84 -7.59 -3.99
N LYS A 84 -6.87 -8.44 -3.96
CA LYS A 84 -7.13 -9.43 -5.02
C LYS A 84 -7.32 -8.76 -6.38
N SER A 85 -8.17 -7.72 -6.45
CA SER A 85 -8.45 -6.99 -7.69
C SER A 85 -7.21 -6.31 -8.27
N SER A 86 -6.36 -5.74 -7.42
CA SER A 86 -5.07 -5.16 -7.83
C SER A 86 -4.13 -6.19 -8.46
N ILE A 87 -4.06 -7.40 -7.89
CA ILE A 87 -3.28 -8.51 -8.45
C ILE A 87 -3.86 -8.94 -9.80
N THR A 88 -5.17 -9.16 -9.88
CA THR A 88 -5.86 -9.53 -11.13
C THR A 88 -5.64 -8.49 -12.23
N LYS A 89 -5.82 -7.20 -11.93
CA LYS A 89 -5.57 -6.11 -12.90
C LYS A 89 -4.12 -6.14 -13.41
N SER A 90 -3.16 -6.28 -12.51
CA SER A 90 -1.74 -6.33 -12.88
C SER A 90 -1.43 -7.52 -13.78
N ILE A 91 -2.01 -8.70 -13.51
CA ILE A 91 -1.88 -9.89 -14.36
C ILE A 91 -2.50 -9.66 -15.74
N ASN A 92 -3.70 -9.07 -15.81
CA ASN A 92 -4.36 -8.75 -17.07
C ASN A 92 -3.55 -7.78 -17.93
N GLN A 93 -2.76 -6.90 -17.29
CA GLN A 93 -1.83 -5.98 -17.94
C GLN A 93 -0.43 -6.61 -18.15
N GLY A 94 -0.34 -7.95 -18.16
CA GLY A 94 0.86 -8.71 -18.49
C GLY A 94 1.97 -8.65 -17.43
N ALA A 95 1.65 -8.41 -16.16
CA ALA A 95 2.66 -8.51 -15.10
C ALA A 95 3.16 -9.95 -14.94
N THR A 96 4.46 -10.11 -14.79
CA THR A 96 5.06 -11.43 -14.58
C THR A 96 4.72 -11.96 -13.19
N ILE A 97 4.73 -13.28 -13.05
CA ILE A 97 4.58 -13.94 -11.75
C ILE A 97 5.63 -13.42 -10.76
N GLN A 98 6.87 -13.17 -11.20
CA GLN A 98 7.93 -12.62 -10.34
C GLN A 98 7.57 -11.22 -9.80
N GLU A 99 7.07 -10.32 -10.65
CA GLU A 99 6.65 -8.97 -10.25
C GLU A 99 5.46 -9.00 -9.28
N ILE A 100 4.46 -9.84 -9.54
CA ILE A 100 3.29 -10.02 -8.67
C ILE A 100 3.71 -10.55 -7.30
N ASN A 101 4.61 -11.52 -7.26
CA ASN A 101 5.07 -12.11 -6.02
C ASN A 101 5.90 -11.13 -5.19
N ARG A 102 6.76 -10.33 -5.84
CA ARG A 102 7.50 -9.23 -5.22
C ARG A 102 6.56 -8.18 -4.62
N ALA A 103 5.56 -7.73 -5.38
CA ALA A 103 4.63 -6.68 -4.94
C ALA A 103 3.63 -7.16 -3.88
N SER A 104 3.10 -8.38 -4.01
CA SER A 104 2.07 -8.92 -3.10
C SER A 104 2.63 -9.54 -1.82
N ARG A 105 3.93 -9.88 -1.81
CA ARG A 105 4.65 -10.60 -0.75
C ARG A 105 3.88 -11.84 -0.29
N HIS A 106 3.58 -12.73 -1.22
CA HIS A 106 2.94 -14.01 -0.93
C HIS A 106 3.85 -14.85 -0.01
N LYS A 107 3.27 -15.44 1.04
CA LYS A 107 3.99 -16.04 2.18
C LYS A 107 4.77 -17.31 1.81
N ASP A 108 4.39 -17.99 0.73
CA ASP A 108 4.81 -19.38 0.48
C ASP A 108 6.20 -19.52 -0.16
N ARG A 109 6.99 -18.44 -0.23
CA ARG A 109 8.39 -18.54 -0.68
C ARG A 109 9.36 -18.39 0.48
N PRO A 110 10.46 -19.18 0.50
CA PRO A 110 11.48 -19.11 1.54
C PRO A 110 11.95 -17.66 1.76
N SER A 111 12.20 -17.27 3.02
CA SER A 111 12.68 -15.94 3.38
C SER A 111 13.94 -15.50 2.62
N THR A 112 14.74 -16.46 2.13
CA THR A 112 15.90 -16.24 1.27
C THR A 112 15.54 -15.61 -0.08
N VAL A 113 14.39 -15.99 -0.65
CA VAL A 113 13.84 -15.40 -1.88
C VAL A 113 13.40 -13.95 -1.61
N ALA A 114 12.86 -13.66 -0.44
CA ALA A 114 12.42 -12.30 -0.12
C ALA A 114 13.58 -11.29 -0.16
N VAL A 115 14.79 -11.67 0.25
CA VAL A 115 16.00 -10.82 0.20
C VAL A 115 16.51 -10.63 -1.23
N HIS A 116 16.53 -11.68 -2.06
CA HIS A 116 16.99 -11.59 -3.45
C HIS A 116 15.98 -10.95 -4.41
N TYR A 117 14.68 -10.98 -4.06
CA TYR A 117 13.62 -10.30 -4.80
C TYR A 117 13.34 -8.89 -4.24
N ASP A 118 13.99 -8.47 -3.15
CA ASP A 118 13.82 -7.16 -2.50
C ASP A 118 14.50 -6.02 -3.27
N MET A 119 14.41 -6.04 -4.60
CA MET A 119 14.47 -4.80 -5.33
C MET A 119 13.25 -3.98 -4.91
N ASN A 120 13.47 -2.92 -4.16
CA ASN A 120 12.46 -1.97 -3.67
C ASN A 120 11.75 -1.17 -4.79
N THR A 121 11.67 -1.74 -5.99
CA THR A 121 11.19 -1.14 -7.22
C THR A 121 9.97 -1.91 -7.70
N ASN A 122 8.80 -1.54 -7.17
CA ASN A 122 7.50 -2.01 -7.67
C ASN A 122 6.89 -1.04 -8.71
N ASN A 123 7.74 -0.28 -9.41
CA ASN A 123 7.27 0.79 -10.31
C ASN A 123 6.44 0.22 -11.46
N THR A 124 6.87 -0.87 -12.09
CA THR A 124 6.11 -1.50 -13.17
C THR A 124 4.70 -1.87 -12.74
N ILE A 125 4.53 -2.47 -11.56
CA ILE A 125 3.21 -2.80 -11.03
C ILE A 125 2.40 -1.53 -10.72
N ARG A 126 3.03 -0.48 -10.17
CA ARG A 126 2.34 0.79 -9.89
C ARG A 126 1.84 1.48 -11.16
N GLU A 127 2.68 1.57 -12.19
CA GLU A 127 2.32 2.15 -13.50
C GLU A 127 1.15 1.38 -14.12
N LYS A 128 1.22 0.04 -14.10
CA LYS A 128 0.13 -0.83 -14.54
C LYS A 128 -1.18 -0.50 -13.80
N LEU A 129 -1.15 -0.42 -12.47
CA LEU A 129 -2.36 -0.15 -11.69
C LEU A 129 -3.03 1.20 -11.98
N ILE A 130 -2.28 2.23 -12.40
CA ILE A 130 -2.83 3.55 -12.72
C ILE A 130 -3.29 3.70 -14.17
N SER A 131 -2.85 2.82 -15.08
CA SER A 131 -3.37 2.80 -16.45
C SER A 131 -4.85 2.39 -16.46
N TYR A 132 -5.67 3.09 -17.25
CA TYR A 132 -7.12 2.86 -17.39
C TYR A 132 -7.49 2.13 -18.68
N GLU A 133 -6.50 1.60 -19.40
CA GLU A 133 -6.68 0.66 -20.51
C GLU A 133 -7.28 -0.66 -20.02
#